data_AF-A0A2E3RWZ5-F1
#
_entry.id   AF-A0A2E3RWZ5-F1
#
_cell.length_a   1.000
_cell.length_b   1.000
_cell.length_c   1.000
_cell.angle_alpha   90.00
_cell.angle_beta   90.00
_cell.angle_gamma   90.00
#
_symmetry.space_group_name_H-M   'P 1'
#
loop_
_entity.id
_entity.type
_entity.pdbx_description
1 polymer ?
#
loop_
_entity_poly.entity_id
_entity_poly.type
_entity_poly.pdbx_seq_one_letter_code
_entity_poly.pdbx_strand_id
1 'polypeptide(L)'
;MADKNKKSNSTKAGSMRAWIYTLVAAALIFFVFLDVFILVVVGMAPTIGALVIDRSSRRYFTMTVAFPNGVGVLPSAIKLFGGGSGGVDAALELISDPIILVTMYAAGAVGWIIYYSVPPFVAVWLSMQSEVRAAAIKKRQKELIKNWGNEVRIEAEKLLPDNVNVSELLGETAGEEDAESNGGKM
;
A
#
# COMPACT_ATOMS: atom_id res chain seq x y z
N MET A 1 0.29 -7.78 58.00
CA MET A 1 1.02 -6.50 57.90
C MET A 1 1.81 -6.55 56.60
N ALA A 2 1.42 -5.76 55.60
CA ALA A 2 1.93 -5.87 54.23
C ALA A 2 3.16 -4.97 54.04
N ASP A 3 4.25 -5.61 53.62
CA ASP A 3 5.55 -5.00 53.34
C ASP A 3 5.49 -4.23 52.00
N LYS A 4 5.70 -2.91 52.05
CA LYS A 4 5.70 -2.03 50.87
C LYS A 4 7.13 -1.89 50.36
N ASN A 5 7.51 -2.79 49.45
CA ASN A 5 8.75 -2.67 48.68
C ASN A 5 8.63 -1.53 47.65
N LYS A 6 9.05 -0.32 48.06
CA LYS A 6 9.21 0.85 47.18
C LYS A 6 10.55 0.73 46.46
N LYS A 7 10.56 0.14 45.26
CA LYS A 7 11.70 0.26 44.32
C LYS A 7 11.87 1.74 43.95
N SER A 8 12.83 2.40 44.58
CA SER A 8 13.32 3.69 44.10
C SER A 8 14.10 3.45 42.81
N ASN A 9 13.52 3.84 41.67
CA ASN A 9 14.27 3.99 40.44
C ASN A 9 15.25 5.15 40.63
N SER A 10 16.45 4.87 41.12
CA SER A 10 17.57 5.80 41.03
C SER A 10 17.97 5.89 39.56
N THR A 11 17.38 6.83 38.82
CA THR A 11 17.97 7.29 37.57
C THR A 11 19.37 7.78 37.90
N LYS A 12 20.37 7.01 37.47
CA LYS A 12 21.79 7.30 37.73
C LYS A 12 22.08 8.71 37.25
N ALA A 13 22.36 9.61 38.19
CA ALA A 13 22.79 10.97 37.98
C ALA A 13 24.27 11.05 37.50
N GLY A 14 24.64 10.19 36.55
CA GLY A 14 25.77 10.42 35.68
C GLY A 14 25.19 10.86 34.33
N SER A 15 25.38 12.06 33.83
CA SER A 15 26.24 13.16 34.22
C SER A 15 25.67 14.34 33.43
N MET A 16 25.13 15.37 34.07
CA MET A 16 24.58 16.54 33.36
C MET A 16 25.60 17.12 32.37
N ARG A 17 26.89 17.03 32.71
CA ARG A 17 28.01 17.33 31.82
C ARG A 17 28.08 16.39 30.60
N ALA A 18 27.91 15.09 30.77
CA ALA A 18 27.83 14.15 29.65
C ALA A 18 26.63 14.46 28.74
N TRP A 19 25.47 14.83 29.30
CA TRP A 19 24.30 15.23 28.51
C TRP A 19 24.55 16.53 27.72
N ILE A 20 25.21 17.51 28.34
CA ILE A 20 25.65 18.74 27.66
C ILE A 20 26.65 18.43 26.54
N TYR A 21 27.65 17.57 26.78
CA TYR A 21 28.60 17.17 25.73
C TYR A 21 27.90 16.44 24.58
N THR A 22 26.93 15.57 24.86
CA THR A 22 26.14 14.92 23.81
C THR A 22 25.32 15.92 23.01
N LEU A 23 24.73 16.94 23.65
CA LEU A 23 23.99 17.99 22.96
C LEU A 23 24.89 18.89 22.10
N VAL A 24 26.06 19.30 22.63
CA VAL A 24 27.03 20.11 21.88
C VAL A 24 27.57 19.33 20.69
N ALA A 25 27.92 18.05 20.87
CA ALA A 25 28.34 17.19 19.78
C ALA A 25 27.22 17.03 18.73
N ALA A 26 25.97 16.80 19.16
CA ALA A 26 24.82 16.70 18.26
C ALA A 26 24.56 18.01 17.50
N ALA A 27 24.70 19.17 18.14
CA ALA A 27 24.54 20.48 17.51
C ALA A 27 25.63 20.77 16.47
N LEU A 28 26.89 20.42 16.77
CA LEU A 28 28.00 20.56 15.83
C LEU A 28 27.82 19.64 14.62
N ILE A 29 27.41 18.38 14.84
CA ILE A 29 27.07 17.45 13.77
C ILE A 29 25.92 18.03 12.93
N PHE A 30 24.83 18.47 13.55
CA PHE A 30 23.71 19.06 12.83
C PHE A 30 24.10 20.27 11.99
N PHE A 31 24.99 21.14 12.50
CA PHE A 31 25.49 22.29 11.77
C PHE A 31 26.30 21.89 10.52
N VAL A 32 27.09 20.82 10.62
CA VAL A 32 27.85 20.27 9.48
C VAL A 32 26.93 19.66 8.43
N PHE A 33 25.80 19.07 8.83
CA PHE A 33 24.81 18.43 7.94
C PHE A 33 23.60 19.32 7.61
N LEU A 34 23.67 20.62 7.88
CA LEU A 34 22.56 21.56 7.69
C LEU A 34 22.12 21.63 6.23
N ASP A 35 23.08 21.59 5.33
CA ASP A 35 22.90 21.61 3.88
C ASP A 35 22.10 20.38 3.38
N VAL A 36 22.47 19.18 3.85
CA VAL A 36 21.75 17.93 3.57
C VAL A 36 20.34 17.99 4.16
N PHE A 37 20.17 18.54 5.36
CA PHE A 37 18.86 18.67 5.99
C PHE A 37 17.92 19.56 5.17
N ILE A 38 18.39 20.73 4.70
CA ILE A 38 17.61 21.63 3.85
C ILE A 38 17.18 20.92 2.57
N LEU A 39 18.11 20.24 1.90
CA LEU A 39 17.85 19.46 0.70
C LEU A 39 16.80 18.37 0.95
N VAL A 40 16.93 17.60 2.04
CA VAL A 40 15.98 16.53 2.37
C VAL A 40 14.60 17.08 2.67
N VAL A 41 14.48 18.20 3.40
CA VAL A 41 13.18 18.80 3.71
C VAL A 41 12.44 19.20 2.43
N VAL A 42 13.15 19.82 1.48
CA VAL A 42 12.56 20.23 0.20
C VAL A 42 12.28 19.01 -0.69
N GLY A 43 13.24 18.12 -0.85
CA GLY A 43 13.09 16.91 -1.67
C GLY A 43 12.00 15.96 -1.16
N MET A 44 11.77 15.93 0.15
CA MET A 44 10.71 15.11 0.77
C MET A 44 9.31 15.73 0.71
N ALA A 45 9.11 16.88 0.04
CA ALA A 45 7.81 17.53 -0.07
C ALA A 45 6.67 16.58 -0.53
N PRO A 46 6.84 15.67 -1.52
CA PRO A 46 5.82 14.68 -1.87
C PRO A 46 5.43 13.73 -0.75
N THR A 47 6.39 13.34 0.11
CA THR A 47 6.15 12.49 1.29
C THR A 47 5.43 13.27 2.38
N ILE A 48 5.77 14.55 2.56
CA ILE A 48 5.08 15.44 3.49
C ILE A 48 3.62 15.65 3.04
N GLY A 49 3.39 15.84 1.74
CA GLY A 49 2.05 15.87 1.17
C GLY A 49 1.28 14.59 1.45
N ALA A 50 1.93 13.43 1.28
CA ALA A 50 1.32 12.14 1.59
C ALA A 50 0.98 12.00 3.09
N LEU A 51 1.87 12.45 3.98
CA LEU A 51 1.66 12.48 5.44
C LEU A 51 0.42 13.28 5.85
N VAL A 52 0.16 14.40 5.17
CA VAL A 52 -0.99 15.27 5.47
C VAL A 52 -2.31 14.65 5.00
N ILE A 53 -2.28 13.94 3.87
CA ILE A 53 -3.48 13.34 3.25
C ILE A 53 -3.84 12.01 3.93
N ASP A 54 -2.84 11.28 4.44
CA ASP A 54 -3.04 9.95 5.00
C ASP A 54 -3.80 9.97 6.34
N ARG A 55 -5.09 9.63 6.28
CA ARG A 55 -5.96 9.47 7.46
C ARG A 55 -5.94 8.06 8.05
N SER A 56 -5.16 7.13 7.49
CA SER A 56 -5.13 5.75 7.96
C SER A 56 -4.35 5.61 9.26
N SER A 57 -4.83 4.77 10.20
CA SER A 57 -4.18 4.59 11.51
C SER A 57 -2.72 4.10 11.41
N ARG A 58 -2.35 3.41 10.33
CA ARG A 58 -1.00 2.87 10.11
C ARG A 58 -0.19 3.63 9.07
N ARG A 59 -0.76 4.69 8.48
CA ARG A 59 -0.13 5.55 7.48
C ARG A 59 0.49 4.82 6.27
N TYR A 60 -0.27 3.90 5.69
CA TYR A 60 0.21 3.10 4.57
C TYR A 60 0.55 3.93 3.33
N PHE A 61 -0.24 4.97 3.03
CA PHE A 61 0.01 5.85 1.89
C PHE A 61 1.35 6.58 2.05
N THR A 62 1.59 7.12 3.25
CA THR A 62 2.86 7.75 3.56
C THR A 62 4.03 6.80 3.35
N MET A 63 3.95 5.58 3.90
CA MET A 63 5.04 4.62 3.83
C MET A 63 5.37 4.24 2.38
N THR A 64 4.35 4.02 1.54
CA THR A 64 4.53 3.70 0.13
C THR A 64 5.21 4.84 -0.65
N VAL A 65 4.98 6.10 -0.28
CA VAL A 65 5.59 7.27 -0.92
C VAL A 65 6.99 7.57 -0.38
N ALA A 66 7.22 7.35 0.92
CA ALA A 66 8.46 7.71 1.59
C ALA A 66 9.69 7.01 1.03
N PHE A 67 9.60 5.71 0.73
CA PHE A 67 10.72 4.93 0.19
C PHE A 67 11.17 5.42 -1.20
N PRO A 68 10.31 5.43 -2.24
CA PRO A 68 10.75 5.86 -3.57
C PRO A 68 11.14 7.35 -3.58
N ASN A 69 10.46 8.22 -2.83
CA ASN A 69 10.88 9.61 -2.71
C ASN A 69 12.26 9.73 -2.06
N GLY A 70 12.53 8.96 -0.99
CA GLY A 70 13.84 8.91 -0.36
C GLY A 70 14.95 8.47 -1.31
N VAL A 71 14.68 7.46 -2.14
CA VAL A 71 15.63 7.03 -3.19
C VAL A 71 15.87 8.13 -4.20
N GLY A 72 14.86 8.92 -4.57
CA GLY A 72 15.02 10.07 -5.47
C GLY A 72 15.88 11.20 -4.90
N VAL A 73 15.84 11.40 -3.58
CA VAL A 73 16.63 12.43 -2.89
C VAL A 73 18.09 12.00 -2.66
N LEU A 74 18.36 10.70 -2.57
CA LEU A 74 19.68 10.15 -2.24
C LEU A 74 20.83 10.60 -3.15
N PRO A 75 20.73 10.57 -4.50
CA PRO A 75 21.82 10.96 -5.39
C PRO A 75 22.30 12.40 -5.14
N SER A 76 21.35 13.29 -4.91
CA SER A 76 21.61 14.71 -4.62
C SER A 76 22.22 14.90 -3.24
N ALA A 77 21.78 14.13 -2.24
CA ALA A 77 22.40 14.11 -0.92
C ALA A 77 23.86 13.60 -0.96
N ILE A 78 24.14 12.55 -1.76
CA ILE A 78 25.49 12.02 -1.96
C ILE A 78 26.37 13.05 -2.69
N LYS A 79 25.82 13.75 -3.69
CA LYS A 79 26.54 14.81 -4.41
C LYS A 79 26.95 15.94 -3.47
N LEU A 80 26.07 16.32 -2.55
CA LEU A 80 26.35 17.34 -1.53
C LEU A 80 27.45 16.90 -0.55
N PHE A 81 27.43 15.62 -0.14
CA PHE A 81 28.42 15.06 0.77
C PHE A 81 29.80 14.87 0.13
N GLY A 82 29.87 14.46 -1.14
CA GLY A 82 31.12 14.13 -1.84
C GLY A 82 31.75 15.26 -2.66
N GLY A 83 31.02 16.35 -2.93
CA GLY A 83 31.37 17.36 -3.94
C GLY A 83 32.42 18.41 -3.54
N GLY A 84 33.01 18.34 -2.34
CA GLY A 84 34.09 19.24 -1.89
C GLY A 84 33.69 20.71 -1.64
N SER A 85 32.49 21.12 -2.07
CA SER A 85 31.88 22.45 -1.91
C SER A 85 30.66 22.37 -0.99
N GLY A 86 30.79 21.62 0.11
CA GLY A 86 29.73 21.51 1.11
C GLY A 86 29.30 22.87 1.67
N GLY A 87 28.07 22.97 2.15
CA GLY A 87 27.50 24.22 2.64
C GLY A 87 26.13 24.54 2.06
N VAL A 88 25.48 25.53 2.67
CA VAL A 88 24.10 25.91 2.36
C VAL A 88 23.94 26.40 0.92
N ASP A 89 24.93 27.11 0.38
CA ASP A 89 24.89 27.65 -0.98
C ASP A 89 24.81 26.54 -2.04
N ALA A 90 25.59 25.46 -1.87
CA ALA A 90 25.54 24.30 -2.76
C ALA A 90 24.20 23.56 -2.68
N ALA A 91 23.58 23.50 -1.49
CA ALA A 91 22.24 22.94 -1.33
C ALA A 91 21.19 23.77 -2.07
N LEU A 92 21.28 25.10 -1.97
CA LEU A 92 20.38 26.03 -2.66
C LEU A 92 20.55 25.96 -4.17
N GLU A 93 21.78 25.83 -4.68
CA GLU A 93 22.04 25.61 -6.10
C GLU A 93 21.37 24.32 -6.60
N LEU A 94 21.51 23.23 -5.84
CA LEU A 94 20.90 21.94 -6.17
C LEU A 94 19.37 21.98 -6.18
N ILE A 95 18.77 22.68 -5.21
CA ILE A 95 17.32 22.83 -5.10
C ILE A 95 16.77 23.79 -6.17
N SER A 96 17.59 24.74 -6.63
CA SER A 96 17.18 25.68 -7.68
C SER A 96 17.24 25.07 -9.08
N ASP A 97 17.96 23.95 -9.26
CA ASP A 97 18.01 23.22 -10.52
C ASP A 97 16.68 22.47 -10.77
N PRO A 98 15.93 22.85 -11.81
CA PRO A 98 14.64 22.24 -12.12
C PRO A 98 14.76 20.75 -12.48
N ILE A 99 15.89 20.32 -13.07
CA ILE A 99 16.09 18.91 -13.45
C ILE A 99 16.25 18.06 -12.19
N ILE A 100 16.97 18.57 -11.20
CA ILE A 100 17.16 17.89 -9.92
C ILE A 100 15.84 17.79 -9.16
N LEU A 101 15.06 18.87 -9.09
CA LEU A 101 13.72 18.82 -8.47
C LEU A 101 12.77 17.86 -9.16
N VAL A 102 12.72 17.87 -10.50
CA VAL A 102 11.84 16.97 -11.25
C VAL A 102 12.22 15.52 -11.01
N THR A 103 13.51 15.17 -10.97
CA THR A 103 13.94 13.80 -10.69
C THR A 103 13.58 13.33 -9.28
N MET A 104 13.76 14.18 -8.26
CA MET A 104 13.33 13.88 -6.89
C MET A 104 11.81 13.67 -6.81
N TYR A 105 11.04 14.61 -7.38
CA TYR A 105 9.59 14.58 -7.28
C TYR A 105 8.96 13.51 -8.16
N ALA A 106 9.57 13.16 -9.29
CA ALA A 106 9.16 12.02 -10.09
C ALA A 106 9.24 10.72 -9.29
N ALA A 107 10.32 10.53 -8.52
CA ALA A 107 10.44 9.37 -7.64
C ALA A 107 9.35 9.36 -6.56
N GLY A 108 9.04 10.50 -5.94
CA GLY A 108 7.90 10.62 -5.03
C GLY A 108 6.54 10.33 -5.69
N ALA A 109 6.33 10.82 -6.91
CA ALA A 109 5.11 10.61 -7.68
C ALA A 109 4.89 9.12 -8.03
N VAL A 110 5.94 8.34 -8.25
CA VAL A 110 5.83 6.89 -8.43
C VAL A 110 5.16 6.24 -7.21
N GLY A 111 5.52 6.64 -5.99
CA GLY A 111 4.88 6.13 -4.77
C GLY A 111 3.38 6.45 -4.72
N TRP A 112 2.98 7.64 -5.18
CA TRP A 112 1.58 8.02 -5.27
C TRP A 112 0.83 7.15 -6.28
N ILE A 113 1.41 6.97 -7.47
CA ILE A 113 0.83 6.15 -8.53
C ILE A 113 0.62 4.72 -8.02
N ILE A 114 1.63 4.12 -7.37
CA ILE A 114 1.53 2.76 -6.82
C ILE A 114 0.36 2.65 -5.83
N TYR A 115 0.22 3.60 -4.91
CA TYR A 115 -0.84 3.54 -3.91
C TYR A 115 -2.24 3.57 -4.54
N TYR A 116 -2.45 4.40 -5.57
CA TYR A 116 -3.74 4.50 -6.24
C TYR A 116 -3.98 3.41 -7.30
N SER A 117 -2.93 2.85 -7.91
CA SER A 117 -3.06 1.83 -8.95
C SER A 117 -3.29 0.44 -8.37
N VAL A 118 -2.79 0.15 -7.16
CA VAL A 118 -2.89 -1.18 -6.56
C VAL A 118 -4.34 -1.61 -6.26
N PRO A 119 -5.22 -0.80 -5.63
CA PRO A 119 -6.59 -1.21 -5.36
C PRO A 119 -7.41 -1.65 -6.58
N PRO A 120 -7.49 -0.88 -7.69
CA PRO A 120 -8.23 -1.33 -8.87
C PRO A 120 -7.56 -2.53 -9.54
N PHE A 121 -6.23 -2.61 -9.52
CA PHE A 121 -5.52 -3.77 -10.06
C PHE A 121 -5.88 -5.05 -9.31
N VAL A 122 -5.90 -5.00 -7.97
CA VAL A 122 -6.31 -6.13 -7.12
C VAL A 122 -7.77 -6.49 -7.35
N ALA A 123 -8.66 -5.51 -7.52
CA ALA A 123 -10.07 -5.77 -7.81
C ALA A 123 -10.28 -6.55 -9.12
N VAL A 124 -9.60 -6.15 -10.20
CA VAL A 124 -9.64 -6.85 -11.50
C VAL A 124 -9.04 -8.25 -11.39
N TRP A 125 -7.93 -8.40 -10.64
CA TRP A 125 -7.33 -9.71 -10.43
C TRP A 125 -8.28 -10.66 -9.69
N LEU A 126 -8.99 -10.17 -8.68
CA LEU A 126 -9.97 -10.95 -7.93
C LEU A 126 -11.17 -11.36 -8.81
N SER A 127 -11.66 -10.47 -9.68
CA SER A 127 -12.77 -10.82 -10.58
C SER A 127 -12.37 -11.92 -11.56
N MET A 128 -11.19 -11.81 -12.18
CA MET A 128 -10.66 -12.86 -13.06
C MET A 128 -10.51 -14.20 -12.32
N GLN A 129 -9.98 -14.19 -11.10
CA GLN A 129 -9.84 -15.42 -10.32
C GLN A 129 -11.20 -16.02 -9.94
N SER A 130 -12.21 -15.18 -9.66
CA SER A 130 -13.56 -15.62 -9.35
C SER A 130 -14.22 -16.32 -10.54
N GLU A 131 -14.02 -15.82 -11.76
CA GLU A 131 -14.53 -16.43 -12.99
C GLU A 131 -13.90 -17.80 -13.26
N VAL A 132 -12.59 -17.93 -13.08
CA VAL A 132 -11.88 -19.21 -13.24
C VAL A 132 -12.36 -20.24 -12.21
N ARG A 133 -12.54 -19.82 -10.94
CA ARG A 133 -13.08 -20.70 -9.89
C ARG A 133 -14.52 -21.11 -10.21
N ALA A 134 -15.36 -20.17 -10.64
CA ALA A 134 -16.74 -20.45 -11.04
C ALA A 134 -16.78 -21.45 -12.21
N ALA A 135 -15.98 -21.25 -13.25
CA ALA A 135 -15.88 -22.15 -14.39
C ALA A 135 -15.41 -23.56 -13.99
N ALA A 136 -14.44 -23.66 -13.08
CA ALA A 136 -13.97 -24.94 -12.55
C ALA A 136 -15.06 -25.69 -11.76
N ILE A 137 -15.84 -24.99 -10.94
CA ILE A 137 -16.98 -25.56 -10.19
C ILE A 137 -18.05 -26.05 -11.16
N LYS A 138 -18.44 -25.22 -12.14
CA LYS A 138 -19.43 -25.60 -13.18
C LYS A 138 -18.98 -26.84 -13.95
N LYS A 139 -17.70 -26.94 -14.31
CA LYS A 139 -17.14 -28.12 -14.98
C LYS A 139 -17.26 -29.38 -14.12
N ARG A 140 -16.91 -29.30 -12.84
CA ARG A 140 -17.04 -30.45 -11.92
C ARG A 140 -18.49 -30.88 -11.72
N GLN A 141 -19.43 -29.93 -11.63
CA GLN A 141 -20.85 -30.26 -11.55
C GLN A 141 -21.35 -30.97 -12.81
N LYS A 142 -20.94 -30.53 -14.01
CA LYS A 142 -21.25 -31.24 -15.25
C LYS A 142 -20.70 -32.66 -15.27
N GLU A 143 -19.48 -32.88 -14.79
CA GLU A 143 -18.89 -34.22 -14.66
C GLU A 143 -19.64 -35.10 -13.66
N LEU A 144 -20.05 -34.55 -12.51
CA LEU A 144 -20.86 -35.27 -11.52
C LEU A 144 -22.23 -35.67 -12.08
N ILE A 145 -22.92 -34.76 -12.76
CA ILE A 145 -24.21 -35.06 -13.43
C ILE A 145 -24.03 -36.13 -14.50
N LYS A 146 -22.96 -36.05 -15.30
CA LYS A 146 -22.66 -37.06 -16.32
C LYS A 146 -22.44 -38.44 -15.74
N ASN A 147 -21.73 -38.53 -14.61
CA ASN A 147 -21.32 -39.80 -14.02
C ASN A 147 -22.40 -40.41 -13.10
N TRP A 148 -23.22 -39.57 -12.45
CA TRP A 148 -24.16 -40.00 -11.42
C TRP A 148 -25.63 -39.71 -11.76
N GLY A 149 -25.91 -39.06 -12.89
CA GLY A 149 -27.27 -38.71 -13.31
C GLY A 149 -27.81 -37.44 -12.65
N ASN A 150 -28.96 -36.98 -13.13
CA ASN A 150 -29.62 -35.74 -12.65
C ASN A 150 -30.18 -35.84 -11.23
N GLU A 151 -30.34 -37.05 -10.70
CA GLU A 151 -30.93 -37.30 -9.38
C GLU A 151 -30.08 -36.69 -8.26
N VAL A 152 -28.76 -36.77 -8.38
CA VAL A 152 -27.80 -36.19 -7.41
C VAL A 152 -27.89 -34.66 -7.37
N ARG A 153 -28.23 -34.01 -8.49
CA ARG A 153 -28.42 -32.55 -8.53
C ARG A 153 -29.65 -32.12 -7.73
N ILE A 154 -30.77 -32.82 -7.93
CA ILE A 154 -32.05 -32.53 -7.26
C ILE A 154 -31.93 -32.77 -5.75
N GLU A 155 -31.21 -33.82 -5.34
CA GLU A 155 -30.98 -34.12 -3.93
C GLU A 155 -30.06 -33.08 -3.27
N ALA A 156 -28.99 -32.65 -3.97
CA ALA A 156 -28.12 -31.58 -3.48
C ALA A 156 -28.84 -30.23 -3.32
N GLU A 157 -29.76 -29.90 -4.24
CA GLU A 157 -30.56 -28.67 -4.19
C GLU A 157 -31.49 -28.61 -2.97
N LYS A 158 -32.07 -29.75 -2.56
CA LYS A 158 -32.91 -29.84 -1.35
C LYS A 158 -32.16 -29.64 -0.03
N LEU A 159 -30.84 -29.84 -0.03
CA LEU A 159 -30.00 -29.71 1.16
C LEU A 159 -29.41 -28.31 1.33
N LEU A 160 -29.57 -27.43 0.34
CA LEU A 160 -29.08 -26.07 0.39
C LEU A 160 -30.07 -25.16 1.13
N PRO A 161 -29.58 -24.14 1.85
CA PRO A 161 -30.45 -23.15 2.48
C PRO A 161 -31.22 -22.34 1.41
N ASP A 162 -32.47 -21.99 1.71
CA ASP A 162 -33.42 -21.33 0.78
C ASP A 162 -32.90 -20.02 0.15
N ASN A 163 -31.82 -19.44 0.66
CA ASN A 163 -31.19 -18.23 0.13
C ASN A 163 -30.14 -18.47 -0.96
N VAL A 164 -29.86 -19.73 -1.31
CA VAL A 164 -28.87 -20.11 -2.33
C VAL A 164 -29.60 -20.72 -3.51
N ASN A 165 -29.86 -19.91 -4.53
CA ASN A 165 -30.46 -20.39 -5.77
C ASN A 165 -29.37 -20.98 -6.70
N VAL A 166 -29.37 -22.30 -6.83
CA VAL A 166 -28.40 -23.03 -7.65
C VAL A 166 -28.55 -22.66 -9.13
N SER A 167 -29.77 -22.50 -9.64
CA SER A 167 -30.02 -22.14 -11.04
C SER A 167 -29.48 -20.74 -11.40
N GLU A 168 -29.55 -19.79 -10.46
CA GLU A 168 -29.00 -18.44 -10.60
C GLU A 168 -27.46 -18.44 -10.57
N LEU A 169 -26.85 -19.20 -9.65
CA LEU A 169 -25.39 -19.37 -9.57
C LEU A 169 -24.79 -20.06 -10.80
N LEU A 170 -25.57 -20.94 -11.44
CA LEU A 170 -25.15 -21.63 -12.66
C LEU A 170 -25.41 -20.80 -13.93
N GLY A 171 -26.14 -19.69 -13.82
CA GLY A 171 -26.53 -18.87 -14.97
C GLY A 171 -27.53 -19.60 -15.89
N GLU A 172 -28.35 -20.49 -15.31
CA GLU A 172 -29.34 -21.31 -16.01
C GLU A 172 -30.74 -20.68 -16.01
N THR A 173 -30.92 -19.50 -15.41
CA THR A 173 -32.22 -18.82 -15.42
C THR A 173 -32.46 -18.09 -16.76
N ALA A 174 -33.35 -18.68 -17.56
CA ALA A 174 -34.18 -18.08 -18.61
C ALA A 174 -33.49 -17.64 -19.91
N GLY A 175 -33.28 -18.59 -20.82
CA GLY A 175 -32.87 -18.26 -22.19
C GLY A 175 -33.22 -19.26 -23.29
N GLU A 176 -34.11 -20.25 -23.07
CA GLU A 176 -34.29 -21.28 -24.11
C GLU A 176 -35.67 -21.97 -24.20
N GLU A 177 -36.75 -21.52 -23.53
CA GLU A 177 -38.08 -22.15 -23.68
C GLU A 177 -39.19 -21.27 -24.29
N ASP A 178 -38.93 -19.99 -24.57
CA ASP A 178 -40.01 -19.05 -24.95
C ASP A 178 -40.07 -18.73 -26.46
N ALA A 179 -39.07 -19.15 -27.25
CA ALA A 179 -38.92 -18.71 -28.64
C ALA A 179 -39.57 -19.63 -29.70
N GLU A 180 -40.03 -20.83 -29.34
CA GLU A 180 -40.49 -21.83 -30.33
C GLU A 180 -42.01 -22.05 -30.38
N SER A 181 -42.82 -21.32 -29.60
CA SER A 181 -44.28 -21.56 -29.51
C SER A 181 -45.19 -20.51 -30.17
N ASN A 182 -44.67 -19.48 -30.88
CA ASN A 182 -45.54 -18.47 -31.51
C ASN A 182 -45.28 -18.19 -33.01
N GLY A 183 -44.82 -19.20 -33.75
CA GLY A 183 -44.69 -19.16 -35.21
C GLY A 183 -45.81 -19.88 -35.97
N GLY A 184 -46.92 -20.22 -35.32
CA GLY A 184 -47.96 -21.06 -35.91
C GLY A 184 -49.35 -20.72 -35.43
N LYS A 185 -49.97 -19.71 -36.06
CA LYS A 185 -51.38 -19.71 -36.51
C LYS A 185 -51.77 -18.33 -37.07
N MET A 186 -52.10 -18.36 -38.36
CA MET A 186 -52.98 -17.46 -39.13
C MET A 186 -52.60 -15.98 -39.24
#